data_AF-A0A9W8I4X6-F1
#
_entry.id   AF-A0A9W8I4X6-F1
#
_cell.length_a   1.000
_cell.length_b   1.000
_cell.length_c   1.000
_cell.angle_alpha   90.00
_cell.angle_beta   90.00
_cell.angle_gamma   90.00
#
_symmetry.space_group_name_H-M   'P 1'
#
loop_
_entity.id
_entity.type
_entity.pdbx_description
1 polymer ?
#
loop_
_entity_poly.entity_id
_entity_poly.type
_entity_poly.pdbx_seq_one_letter_code
_entity_poly.pdbx_strand_id
1 'polypeptide(L)'
;MVYVPSARYEDAYRRIIDRAGAAASVLLFVSMDVDALCALRILTALFKRDSIGYKIVPVSNYSEIASMNQSLIVQNPQIKSVVFLNCAAQIDIQDFVTLREDLNIMVIDSHRPFNLYNVFWHEQVQCLDDGDVEANMQDLRLAFESIEFGDSSSGEESSDEDENSDDEFSKEEVLEGGAGRKRGSSEMLEGLAKSDRPQQRRRKRRADMDPEEFLREQQRRAERREARAEQQRLIQAYYSQGTYYGQSCAISTLMLAEQLGQPPSLDTVWWAIVGATSQQLLQLIDTNGYTEVVRRMREM
;
A
#
# COMPACT_ATOMS: atom_id res chain seq x y z
N MET A 1 -12.68 -4.08 0.32
CA MET A 1 -11.46 -4.82 0.73
C MET A 1 -10.39 -4.45 -0.28
N VAL A 2 -9.31 -3.85 0.19
CA VAL A 2 -8.31 -3.22 -0.68
C VAL A 2 -7.16 -4.19 -0.97
N TYR A 3 -6.71 -5.00 -0.01
CA TYR A 3 -5.90 -6.20 -0.27
C TYR A 3 -6.73 -7.42 -0.69
N VAL A 4 -6.07 -8.41 -1.27
CA VAL A 4 -6.67 -9.66 -1.75
C VAL A 4 -6.05 -10.84 -0.99
N PRO A 5 -6.84 -11.58 -0.18
CA PRO A 5 -6.32 -12.70 0.60
C PRO A 5 -5.93 -13.87 -0.30
N SER A 6 -4.99 -14.69 0.18
CA SER A 6 -4.44 -15.84 -0.54
C SER A 6 -5.47 -16.81 -1.12
N ALA A 7 -6.66 -16.94 -0.53
CA ALA A 7 -7.72 -17.80 -1.04
C ALA A 7 -8.46 -17.26 -2.29
N ARG A 8 -8.25 -15.99 -2.66
CA ARG A 8 -9.02 -15.29 -3.70
C ARG A 8 -8.15 -14.46 -4.65
N TYR A 9 -6.91 -14.86 -4.88
CA TYR A 9 -6.04 -14.20 -5.87
C TYR A 9 -6.68 -14.15 -7.26
N GLU A 10 -7.50 -15.16 -7.62
CA GLU A 10 -8.26 -15.16 -8.88
C GLU A 10 -9.11 -13.89 -9.09
N ASP A 11 -9.63 -13.27 -8.03
CA ASP A 11 -10.44 -12.05 -8.13
C ASP A 11 -9.61 -10.86 -8.63
N ALA A 12 -8.34 -10.77 -8.22
CA ALA A 12 -7.42 -9.74 -8.71
C ALA A 12 -7.14 -9.92 -10.21
N TYR A 13 -6.98 -11.16 -10.66
CA TYR A 13 -6.74 -11.46 -12.06
C TYR A 13 -7.98 -11.25 -12.93
N ARG A 14 -9.17 -11.64 -12.46
CA ARG A 14 -10.44 -11.38 -13.16
C ARG A 14 -10.65 -9.89 -13.42
N ARG A 15 -10.31 -9.01 -12.47
CA ARG A 15 -10.36 -7.55 -12.68
C ARG A 15 -9.44 -7.06 -13.80
N ILE A 16 -8.33 -7.76 -14.08
CA ILE A 16 -7.47 -7.48 -15.23
C ILE A 16 -8.18 -7.91 -16.51
N ILE A 17 -8.76 -9.12 -16.54
CA ILE A 17 -9.52 -9.62 -17.71
C ILE A 17 -10.69 -8.69 -18.05
N ASP A 18 -11.50 -8.32 -17.06
CA ASP A 18 -12.70 -7.49 -17.24
C ASP A 18 -12.36 -6.11 -17.85
N ARG A 19 -11.14 -5.64 -17.61
CA ARG A 19 -10.61 -4.37 -18.15
C ARG A 19 -9.73 -4.55 -19.38
N ALA A 20 -9.32 -5.77 -19.70
CA ALA A 20 -8.56 -6.13 -20.88
C ALA A 20 -9.52 -6.26 -22.09
N GLY A 21 -10.03 -5.14 -22.58
CA GLY A 21 -10.73 -5.08 -23.86
C GLY A 21 -9.77 -5.32 -25.05
N ALA A 22 -10.31 -5.48 -26.27
CA ALA A 22 -9.55 -5.85 -27.47
C ALA A 22 -8.36 -4.94 -27.87
N ALA A 23 -8.24 -3.75 -27.26
CA ALA A 23 -7.14 -2.79 -27.47
C ALA A 23 -6.39 -2.40 -26.18
N ALA A 24 -6.83 -2.90 -25.00
CA ALA A 24 -6.24 -2.53 -23.72
C ALA A 24 -5.02 -3.41 -23.42
N SER A 25 -3.89 -2.77 -23.13
CA SER A 25 -2.65 -3.46 -22.77
C SER A 25 -2.40 -3.41 -21.27
N VAL A 26 -1.90 -4.50 -20.70
CA VAL A 26 -1.43 -4.57 -19.32
C VAL A 26 0.03 -4.10 -19.25
N LEU A 27 0.37 -3.26 -18.28
CA LEU A 27 1.75 -2.87 -18.03
C LEU A 27 2.32 -3.68 -16.87
N LEU A 28 3.45 -4.35 -17.08
CA LEU A 28 4.14 -5.18 -16.10
C LEU A 28 5.41 -4.48 -15.64
N PHE A 29 5.42 -3.91 -14.44
CA PHE A 29 6.64 -3.45 -13.78
C PHE A 29 7.28 -4.60 -13.02
N VAL A 30 8.53 -4.92 -13.35
CA VAL A 30 9.20 -6.12 -12.85
C VAL A 30 10.52 -5.74 -12.23
N SER A 31 10.71 -6.08 -10.96
CA SER A 31 12.01 -5.96 -10.30
C SER A 31 13.09 -6.80 -11.01
N MET A 32 14.34 -6.35 -10.95
CA MET A 32 15.49 -7.04 -11.55
C MET A 32 16.05 -8.15 -10.67
N ASP A 33 15.18 -8.99 -10.11
CA ASP A 33 15.56 -10.12 -9.25
C ASP A 33 15.01 -11.46 -9.77
N VAL A 34 15.54 -12.56 -9.22
CA VAL A 34 15.23 -13.91 -9.68
C VAL A 34 13.75 -14.27 -9.44
N ASP A 35 13.20 -13.85 -8.31
CA ASP A 35 11.83 -14.18 -7.92
C ASP A 35 10.81 -13.47 -8.81
N ALA A 36 11.01 -12.17 -9.08
CA ALA A 36 10.21 -11.37 -9.99
C ALA A 36 10.23 -11.92 -11.42
N LEU A 37 11.39 -12.35 -11.91
CA LEU A 37 11.51 -12.96 -13.24
C LEU A 37 10.77 -14.30 -13.31
N CYS A 38 10.84 -15.12 -12.27
CA CYS A 38 10.09 -16.37 -12.20
C CYS A 38 8.58 -16.12 -12.18
N ALA A 39 8.11 -15.18 -11.35
CA ALA A 39 6.73 -14.74 -11.32
C ALA A 39 6.25 -14.20 -12.68
N LEU A 40 7.08 -13.39 -13.34
CA LEU A 40 6.81 -12.86 -14.68
C LEU A 40 6.60 -13.98 -15.70
N ARG A 41 7.41 -15.05 -15.66
CA ARG A 41 7.27 -16.19 -16.57
C ARG A 41 5.96 -16.93 -16.37
N ILE A 42 5.54 -17.13 -15.13
CA ILE A 42 4.24 -17.74 -14.79
C ILE A 42 3.11 -16.83 -15.26
N LEU A 43 3.12 -15.55 -14.88
CA LEU A 43 2.05 -14.60 -15.19
C LEU A 43 1.88 -14.37 -16.71
N THR A 44 2.99 -14.26 -17.44
CA THR A 44 2.93 -14.07 -18.91
C THR A 44 2.44 -15.33 -19.64
N ALA A 45 2.61 -16.52 -19.06
CA ALA A 45 1.97 -17.72 -19.59
C ALA A 45 0.44 -17.65 -19.45
N LEU A 46 -0.06 -17.13 -18.31
CA LEU A 46 -1.49 -16.87 -18.11
C LEU A 46 -2.02 -15.86 -19.14
N PHE A 47 -1.36 -14.71 -19.29
CA PHE A 47 -1.78 -13.69 -20.26
C PHE A 47 -1.78 -14.18 -21.70
N LYS A 48 -0.80 -14.99 -22.10
CA LYS A 48 -0.77 -15.58 -23.45
C LYS A 48 -1.95 -16.50 -23.70
N ARG A 49 -2.34 -17.33 -22.71
CA ARG A 49 -3.51 -18.20 -22.83
C ARG A 49 -4.78 -17.38 -23.01
N ASP A 50 -4.91 -16.31 -22.23
CA ASP A 50 -6.11 -15.48 -22.22
C ASP A 50 -6.06 -14.37 -23.31
N SER A 51 -5.08 -14.44 -24.22
CA SER A 51 -4.87 -13.50 -25.34
C SER A 51 -4.77 -12.03 -24.92
N ILE A 52 -4.21 -11.79 -23.73
CA ILE A 52 -4.02 -10.46 -23.15
C ILE A 52 -2.71 -9.87 -23.66
N GLY A 53 -2.79 -8.71 -24.31
CA GLY A 53 -1.61 -7.93 -24.70
C GLY A 53 -0.94 -7.29 -23.48
N TYR A 54 0.37 -7.40 -23.37
CA TYR A 54 1.12 -6.84 -22.25
C TYR A 54 2.44 -6.20 -22.69
N LYS A 55 2.92 -5.22 -21.91
CA LYS A 55 4.24 -4.60 -22.05
C LYS A 55 5.03 -4.80 -20.76
N ILE A 56 6.25 -5.32 -20.89
CA ILE A 56 7.16 -5.52 -19.75
C ILE A 56 8.05 -4.29 -19.61
N VAL A 57 8.18 -3.81 -18.39
CA VAL A 57 9.05 -2.70 -17.98
C VAL A 57 9.91 -3.19 -16.81
N PRO A 58 11.22 -3.45 -17.03
CA PRO A 58 12.12 -3.72 -15.92
C PRO A 58 12.27 -2.47 -15.07
N VAL A 59 12.36 -2.64 -13.75
CA VAL A 59 12.49 -1.57 -12.77
C VAL A 59 13.75 -1.80 -11.95
N SER A 60 14.67 -0.83 -12.03
CA SER A 60 15.91 -0.83 -11.23
C SER A 60 15.76 0.04 -9.98
N ASN A 61 14.89 1.05 -10.02
CA ASN A 61 14.69 2.04 -8.96
C ASN A 61 13.28 2.67 -9.07
N TYR A 62 12.84 3.36 -8.02
CA TYR A 62 11.51 3.98 -8.00
C TYR A 62 11.37 5.20 -8.92
N SER A 63 12.46 5.88 -9.28
CA SER A 63 12.38 7.04 -10.21
C SER A 63 12.06 6.62 -11.64
N GLU A 64 12.40 5.39 -12.04
CA GLU A 64 11.95 4.78 -13.29
C GLU A 64 10.43 4.60 -13.32
N ILE A 65 9.80 4.21 -12.19
CA ILE A 65 8.34 4.07 -12.10
C ILE A 65 7.67 5.42 -12.40
N ALA A 66 8.13 6.50 -11.76
CA ALA A 66 7.59 7.84 -11.98
C ALA A 66 7.79 8.33 -13.43
N SER A 67 8.95 8.05 -14.02
CA SER A 67 9.25 8.41 -15.41
C SER A 67 8.34 7.65 -16.40
N MET A 68 8.12 6.35 -16.14
CA MET A 68 7.25 5.50 -16.94
C MET A 68 5.77 5.81 -16.73
N ASN A 69 5.36 6.26 -15.54
CA ASN A 69 4.01 6.77 -15.31
C ASN A 69 3.68 7.91 -16.28
N GLN A 70 4.57 8.91 -16.40
CA GLN A 70 4.36 10.03 -17.31
C GLN A 70 4.30 9.60 -18.78
N SER A 71 5.17 8.68 -19.18
CA SER A 71 5.33 8.30 -20.59
C SER A 71 4.31 7.26 -21.06
N LEU A 72 3.91 6.34 -20.18
CA LEU A 72 3.12 5.16 -20.54
C LEU A 72 1.73 5.16 -19.93
N ILE A 73 1.56 5.66 -18.70
CA ILE A 73 0.26 5.58 -18.01
C ILE A 73 -0.55 6.84 -18.32
N VAL A 74 -0.03 8.02 -17.98
CA VAL A 74 -0.74 9.31 -18.13
C VAL A 74 -1.09 9.58 -19.60
N GLN A 75 -0.14 9.38 -20.50
CA GLN A 75 -0.33 9.65 -21.93
C GLN A 75 -1.17 8.58 -22.65
N ASN A 76 -1.37 7.40 -22.04
CA ASN A 76 -2.00 6.26 -22.71
C ASN A 76 -3.25 5.77 -21.95
N PRO A 77 -4.44 6.28 -22.31
CA PRO A 77 -5.69 5.90 -21.66
C PRO A 77 -6.11 4.45 -21.93
N GLN A 78 -5.46 3.77 -22.88
CA GLN A 78 -5.69 2.36 -23.18
C GLN A 78 -5.10 1.40 -22.14
N ILE A 79 -4.14 1.86 -21.31
CA ILE A 79 -3.61 1.04 -20.22
C ILE A 79 -4.59 1.07 -19.05
N LYS A 80 -5.37 0.01 -18.89
CA LYS A 80 -6.35 -0.12 -17.80
C LYS A 80 -5.85 -0.95 -16.62
N SER A 81 -4.70 -1.61 -16.76
CA SER A 81 -4.15 -2.47 -15.72
C SER A 81 -2.63 -2.37 -15.65
N VAL A 82 -2.13 -2.23 -14.44
CA VAL A 82 -0.71 -2.22 -14.10
C VAL A 82 -0.47 -3.33 -13.08
N VAL A 83 0.60 -4.09 -13.25
CA VAL A 83 1.02 -5.11 -12.28
C VAL A 83 2.44 -4.83 -11.86
N PHE A 84 2.69 -4.83 -10.56
CA PHE A 84 4.02 -4.79 -9.96
C PHE A 84 4.42 -6.18 -9.50
N LEU A 85 5.59 -6.64 -9.94
CA LEU A 85 6.17 -7.93 -9.57
C LEU A 85 7.45 -7.70 -8.75
N ASN A 86 7.35 -8.09 -7.48
CA ASN A 86 8.38 -7.97 -6.44
C ASN A 86 8.90 -6.54 -6.24
N CYS A 87 8.02 -5.56 -6.45
CA CYS A 87 8.31 -4.16 -6.18
C CYS A 87 7.05 -3.37 -5.81
N ALA A 88 7.27 -2.17 -5.26
CA ALA A 88 6.27 -1.18 -4.92
C ALA A 88 5.39 -1.46 -3.67
N ALA A 89 5.59 -2.56 -2.95
CA ALA A 89 4.83 -2.81 -1.72
C ALA A 89 5.10 -1.82 -0.58
N GLN A 90 6.37 -1.43 -0.40
CA GLN A 90 6.82 -0.60 0.74
C GLN A 90 6.61 0.90 0.52
N ILE A 91 6.51 1.32 -0.73
CA ILE A 91 6.27 2.73 -1.11
C ILE A 91 4.78 2.97 -1.29
N ASP A 92 4.37 4.22 -1.18
CA ASP A 92 3.03 4.61 -1.56
C ASP A 92 2.91 4.71 -3.08
N ILE A 93 2.04 3.90 -3.68
CA ILE A 93 1.92 3.85 -5.14
C ILE A 93 1.37 5.17 -5.70
N GLN A 94 0.54 5.89 -4.94
CA GLN A 94 -0.03 7.16 -5.38
C GLN A 94 1.05 8.22 -5.63
N ASP A 95 2.18 8.15 -4.92
CA ASP A 95 3.29 9.10 -5.09
C ASP A 95 4.06 8.91 -6.41
N PHE A 96 3.98 7.72 -7.01
CA PHE A 96 4.72 7.36 -8.24
C PHE A 96 3.83 7.17 -9.46
N VAL A 97 2.58 6.74 -9.26
CA VAL A 97 1.62 6.42 -10.32
C VAL A 97 0.35 7.25 -10.16
N THR A 98 -0.09 7.85 -11.26
CA THR A 98 -1.36 8.59 -11.29
C THR A 98 -2.53 7.60 -11.31
N LEU A 99 -3.22 7.49 -10.18
CA LEU A 99 -4.36 6.61 -9.98
C LEU A 99 -5.63 7.15 -10.66
N ARG A 100 -5.78 6.89 -11.96
CA ARG A 100 -7.02 7.20 -12.69
C ARG A 100 -8.15 6.26 -12.26
N GLU A 101 -9.39 6.73 -12.23
CA GLU A 101 -10.59 5.94 -11.82
C GLU A 101 -10.74 4.59 -12.54
N ASP A 102 -10.28 4.50 -13.79
CA ASP A 102 -10.38 3.31 -14.64
C ASP A 102 -9.16 2.38 -14.57
N LEU A 103 -8.14 2.73 -13.81
CA LEU A 103 -6.90 1.98 -13.67
C LEU A 103 -7.02 0.96 -12.54
N ASN A 104 -6.63 -0.28 -12.83
CA ASN A 104 -6.43 -1.33 -11.83
C ASN A 104 -4.94 -1.53 -11.58
N ILE A 105 -4.53 -1.64 -10.32
CA ILE A 105 -3.15 -1.95 -9.96
C ILE A 105 -3.14 -3.23 -9.14
N MET A 106 -2.37 -4.22 -9.59
CA MET A 106 -2.12 -5.44 -8.84
C MET A 106 -0.67 -5.44 -8.34
N VAL A 107 -0.45 -5.71 -7.07
CA VAL A 107 0.89 -5.75 -6.46
C VAL A 107 1.12 -7.17 -5.95
N ILE A 108 2.11 -7.84 -6.51
CA ILE A 108 2.60 -9.14 -6.05
C ILE A 108 4.01 -8.93 -5.56
N ASP A 109 4.21 -8.84 -4.25
CA ASP A 109 5.49 -8.45 -3.69
C ASP A 109 5.78 -9.20 -2.38
N SER A 110 7.03 -9.64 -2.24
CA SER A 110 7.52 -10.29 -1.02
C SER A 110 8.04 -9.29 0.01
N HIS A 111 8.37 -8.06 -0.37
CA HIS A 111 8.90 -7.07 0.58
C HIS A 111 7.83 -6.64 1.61
N ARG A 112 8.28 -6.46 2.85
CA ARG A 112 7.47 -6.00 3.99
C ARG A 112 8.27 -4.97 4.81
N PRO A 113 7.63 -4.11 5.61
CA PRO A 113 6.18 -3.93 5.77
C PRO A 113 5.50 -3.39 4.50
N PHE A 114 4.25 -3.75 4.27
CA PHE A 114 3.42 -3.10 3.26
C PHE A 114 3.09 -1.66 3.64
N ASN A 115 3.01 -0.78 2.65
CA ASN A 115 2.49 0.57 2.84
C ASN A 115 0.98 0.52 3.14
N LEU A 116 0.57 1.09 4.27
CA LEU A 116 -0.81 1.06 4.74
C LEU A 116 -1.80 1.73 3.77
N TYR A 117 -1.38 2.74 2.99
CA TYR A 117 -2.25 3.35 1.97
C TYR A 117 -2.54 2.39 0.82
N ASN A 118 -1.55 1.58 0.41
CA ASN A 118 -1.76 0.56 -0.62
C ASN A 118 -2.70 -0.55 -0.15
N VAL A 119 -2.70 -0.87 1.14
CA VAL A 119 -3.43 -2.01 1.73
C VAL A 119 -4.84 -1.64 2.19
N PHE A 120 -5.05 -0.40 2.65
CA PHE A 120 -6.30 0.02 3.31
C PHE A 120 -7.02 1.19 2.63
N TRP A 121 -6.38 1.96 1.78
CA TRP A 121 -6.96 3.19 1.24
C TRP A 121 -7.48 3.05 -0.19
N HIS A 122 -6.61 2.75 -1.15
CA HIS A 122 -6.96 2.81 -2.57
C HIS A 122 -7.64 1.53 -3.08
N GLU A 123 -8.96 1.50 -3.29
CA GLU A 123 -9.69 0.33 -3.82
C GLU A 123 -9.17 -0.22 -5.16
N GLN A 124 -8.48 0.62 -5.91
CA GLN A 124 -7.88 0.32 -7.20
C GLN A 124 -6.54 -0.42 -7.08
N VAL A 125 -5.89 -0.33 -5.92
CA VAL A 125 -4.62 -1.00 -5.61
C VAL A 125 -4.95 -2.30 -4.88
N GLN A 126 -4.51 -3.41 -5.46
CA GLN A 126 -4.76 -4.76 -4.96
C GLN A 126 -3.44 -5.43 -4.60
N CYS A 127 -3.06 -5.36 -3.34
CA CYS A 127 -1.94 -6.13 -2.81
C CYS A 127 -2.36 -7.58 -2.57
N LEU A 128 -1.64 -8.54 -3.16
CA LEU A 128 -1.83 -9.95 -2.86
C LEU A 128 -1.22 -10.26 -1.49
N ASP A 129 -2.07 -10.66 -0.55
CA ASP A 129 -1.69 -10.99 0.82
C ASP A 129 -1.52 -12.50 1.00
N ASP A 130 -0.35 -12.90 1.50
CA ASP A 130 0.00 -14.27 1.86
C ASP A 130 -0.60 -14.73 3.19
N GLY A 131 -1.29 -13.82 3.89
CA GLY A 131 -2.00 -14.04 5.16
C GLY A 131 -1.47 -13.17 6.29
N ASP A 132 -0.38 -12.42 6.06
CA ASP A 132 0.22 -11.52 7.06
C ASP A 132 -0.73 -10.36 7.41
N VAL A 133 -1.35 -9.75 6.39
CA VAL A 133 -2.29 -8.64 6.60
C VAL A 133 -3.54 -9.14 7.32
N GLU A 134 -4.15 -10.23 6.82
CA GLU A 134 -5.40 -10.78 7.38
C GLU A 134 -5.25 -11.21 8.85
N ALA A 135 -4.11 -11.81 9.22
CA ALA A 135 -3.89 -12.30 10.58
C ALA A 135 -3.47 -11.20 11.57
N ASN A 136 -2.62 -10.26 11.14
CA ASN A 136 -1.84 -9.45 12.08
C ASN A 136 -2.19 -7.94 12.05
N MET A 137 -2.88 -7.43 11.02
CA MET A 137 -2.99 -5.98 10.80
C MET A 137 -4.35 -5.37 11.15
N GLN A 138 -5.23 -6.08 11.87
CA GLN A 138 -6.56 -5.58 12.20
C GLN A 138 -6.52 -4.34 13.12
N ASP A 139 -5.65 -4.34 14.14
CA ASP A 139 -5.49 -3.18 15.04
C ASP A 139 -4.83 -2.00 14.33
N LEU A 140 -3.86 -2.28 13.46
CA LEU A 140 -3.24 -1.28 12.59
C LEU A 140 -4.24 -0.63 11.64
N ARG A 141 -5.15 -1.43 11.07
CA ARG A 141 -6.22 -0.94 10.23
C ARG A 141 -7.15 0.00 10.99
N LEU A 142 -7.57 -0.37 12.20
CA LEU A 142 -8.43 0.47 13.03
C LEU A 142 -7.73 1.79 13.40
N ALA A 143 -6.44 1.73 13.76
CA ALA A 143 -5.63 2.92 14.05
C ALA A 143 -5.43 3.82 12.83
N PHE A 144 -5.26 3.23 11.64
CA PHE A 144 -5.15 3.97 10.38
C PHE A 144 -6.47 4.65 10.02
N GLU A 145 -7.58 3.91 10.05
CA GLU A 145 -8.92 4.46 9.77
C GLU A 145 -9.31 5.56 10.75
N SER A 146 -8.97 5.42 12.03
CA SER A 146 -9.27 6.45 13.04
C SER A 146 -8.44 7.72 12.86
N ILE A 147 -7.20 7.63 12.40
CA ILE A 147 -6.35 8.80 12.13
C ILE A 147 -6.83 9.54 10.88
N GLU A 148 -7.14 8.80 9.80
CA GLU A 148 -7.52 9.42 8.53
C GLU A 148 -8.99 9.89 8.50
N PHE A 149 -9.93 9.13 9.08
CA PHE A 149 -11.36 9.45 9.03
C PHE A 149 -11.95 9.98 10.34
N GLY A 150 -11.25 9.81 11.47
CA GLY A 150 -11.79 10.14 12.80
C GLY A 150 -11.98 11.63 13.09
N ASP A 151 -11.49 12.54 12.22
CA ASP A 151 -11.65 13.99 12.36
C ASP A 151 -12.82 14.56 11.53
N SER A 152 -13.39 13.80 10.60
CA SER A 152 -14.38 14.31 9.64
C SER A 152 -15.77 14.61 10.23
N SER A 153 -16.01 14.34 11.53
CA SER A 153 -17.29 14.65 12.20
C SER A 153 -17.32 15.94 13.03
N SER A 154 -16.22 16.71 13.06
CA SER A 154 -16.24 18.05 13.65
C SER A 154 -15.32 18.97 12.89
N GLY A 155 -15.90 19.96 12.18
CA GLY A 155 -15.20 21.06 11.52
C GLY A 155 -14.47 21.99 12.50
N GLU A 156 -13.52 21.43 13.25
CA GLU A 156 -12.54 22.15 14.04
C GLU A 156 -11.16 21.72 13.55
N GLU A 157 -10.69 22.36 12.48
CA GLU A 157 -9.25 22.51 12.28
C GLU A 157 -8.67 23.16 13.54
N SER A 158 -8.05 22.35 14.39
CA SER A 158 -7.11 22.82 15.41
C SER A 158 -5.74 22.79 14.76
N SER A 159 -5.43 23.85 14.03
CA SER A 159 -4.05 24.28 13.82
C SER A 159 -3.51 24.74 15.17
N ASP A 160 -3.01 23.82 15.98
CA ASP A 160 -2.22 24.16 17.16
C ASP A 160 -0.78 23.72 16.88
N GLU A 161 -0.03 24.59 16.20
CA GLU A 161 1.41 24.66 16.40
C GLU A 161 1.62 25.14 17.84
N ASP A 162 1.97 24.20 18.74
CA ASP A 162 2.43 24.55 20.08
C ASP A 162 3.81 25.23 19.95
N GLU A 163 3.83 26.55 19.79
CA GLU A 163 5.00 27.39 20.06
C GLU A 163 5.32 27.33 21.56
N ASN A 164 6.06 26.32 21.99
CA ASN A 164 6.93 26.38 23.17
C ASN A 164 7.94 25.22 23.14
N SER A 165 9.06 25.47 22.47
CA SER A 165 10.30 24.72 22.63
C SER A 165 11.45 25.73 22.58
N ASP A 166 11.65 26.44 23.69
CA ASP A 166 12.97 26.97 24.01
C ASP A 166 13.87 25.77 24.33
N ASP A 167 14.49 25.20 23.30
CA ASP A 167 15.65 24.31 23.46
C ASP A 167 16.65 24.65 22.34
N GLU A 168 17.64 25.46 22.71
CA GLU A 168 18.89 25.61 21.96
C GLU A 168 19.61 24.26 21.95
N PHE A 169 19.46 23.46 20.88
CA PHE A 169 20.45 22.43 20.56
C PHE A 169 20.73 22.34 19.05
N SER A 170 22.03 22.22 18.80
CA SER A 170 22.75 22.32 17.53
C SER A 170 22.22 21.47 16.38
N LYS A 171 22.21 22.09 15.18
CA LYS A 171 22.08 21.42 13.88
C LYS A 171 23.11 20.30 13.72
N GLU A 172 22.63 19.07 13.66
CA GLU A 172 23.24 18.01 12.85
C GLU A 172 22.19 17.49 11.87
N GLU A 173 22.54 17.54 10.59
CA GLU A 173 21.71 17.12 9.47
C GLU A 173 21.50 15.59 9.51
N VAL A 174 20.23 15.18 9.64
CA VAL A 174 19.80 13.82 9.32
C VAL A 174 18.79 13.90 8.19
N LEU A 175 19.05 13.06 7.19
CA LEU A 175 18.49 13.05 5.84
C LEU A 175 16.98 12.76 5.81
N GLU A 176 16.37 13.29 4.76
CA GLU A 176 14.97 13.20 4.33
C GLU A 176 14.24 11.89 4.70
N GLY A 177 13.21 12.04 5.53
CA GLY A 177 12.13 11.06 5.71
C GLY A 177 10.81 11.82 5.65
N GLY A 178 10.01 11.55 4.61
CA GLY A 178 8.86 12.34 4.19
C GLY A 178 7.86 12.67 5.30
N ALA A 179 7.63 13.97 5.49
CA ALA A 179 6.49 14.47 6.25
C ALA A 179 5.19 13.99 5.57
N GLY A 180 4.52 13.03 6.17
CA GLY A 180 3.21 12.55 5.74
C GLY A 180 2.20 13.70 5.76
N ARG A 181 1.89 14.25 4.58
CA ARG A 181 0.76 15.16 4.40
C ARG A 181 -0.52 14.34 4.62
N LYS A 182 -1.36 14.74 5.59
CA LYS A 182 -2.73 14.23 5.74
C LYS A 182 -3.46 14.38 4.40
N ARG A 183 -3.70 13.27 3.70
CA ARG A 183 -4.37 13.28 2.38
C ARG A 183 -5.86 13.59 2.48
N GLY A 184 -6.49 13.31 3.63
CA GLY A 184 -7.92 13.54 3.86
C GLY A 184 -8.43 14.98 3.87
N SER A 185 -7.61 16.01 3.60
CA SER A 185 -8.05 17.42 3.68
C SER A 185 -8.06 18.19 2.34
N SER A 186 -7.46 17.68 1.26
CA SER A 186 -7.24 18.52 0.07
C SER A 186 -8.23 18.30 -1.08
N GLU A 187 -8.76 17.10 -1.29
CA GLU A 187 -9.49 16.79 -2.54
C GLU A 187 -11.00 17.09 -2.50
N MET A 188 -11.53 17.63 -1.39
CA MET A 188 -12.97 17.97 -1.24
C MET A 188 -13.23 19.45 -0.94
N LEU A 189 -12.22 20.33 -1.08
CA LEU A 189 -12.28 21.72 -0.62
C LEU A 189 -12.13 22.79 -1.72
N GLU A 190 -12.27 22.44 -3.00
CA GLU A 190 -12.20 23.40 -4.12
C GLU A 190 -13.39 24.39 -4.22
N GLY A 191 -14.24 24.49 -3.19
CA GLY A 191 -15.44 25.34 -3.20
C GLY A 191 -15.60 26.37 -2.08
N LEU A 192 -14.72 26.44 -1.08
CA LEU A 192 -14.95 27.32 0.09
C LEU A 192 -14.06 28.58 0.05
N ALA A 193 -14.67 29.65 -0.45
CA ALA A 193 -14.14 31.00 -0.43
C ALA A 193 -13.68 31.42 0.98
N LYS A 194 -12.47 32.00 1.04
CA LYS A 194 -11.85 32.62 2.22
C LYS A 194 -12.83 33.55 2.96
N SER A 195 -13.37 33.11 4.10
CA SER A 195 -14.05 33.99 5.05
C SER A 195 -13.11 34.32 6.21
N ASP A 196 -12.51 35.51 6.15
CA ASP A 196 -11.42 35.95 7.02
C ASP A 196 -11.87 36.45 8.41
N ARG A 197 -12.88 35.83 9.04
CA ARG A 197 -13.36 36.20 10.39
C ARG A 197 -13.99 35.01 11.15
N PRO A 198 -13.31 34.43 12.16
CA PRO A 198 -13.98 34.20 13.45
C PRO A 198 -13.09 34.12 14.73
N GLN A 199 -11.83 34.60 14.77
CA GLN A 199 -11.00 34.40 15.97
C GLN A 199 -11.52 35.14 17.23
N GLN A 200 -12.07 36.35 17.10
CA GLN A 200 -12.59 37.12 18.25
C GLN A 200 -13.88 36.53 18.85
N ARG A 201 -14.74 35.86 18.06
CA ARG A 201 -15.97 35.21 18.57
C ARG A 201 -15.66 33.93 19.36
N ARG A 202 -14.58 33.22 19.03
CA ARG A 202 -14.15 31.99 19.71
C ARG A 202 -13.58 32.27 21.11
N ARG A 203 -12.79 33.34 21.28
CA ARG A 203 -12.26 33.74 22.60
C ARG A 203 -13.38 34.14 23.58
N LYS A 204 -14.43 34.81 23.10
CA LYS A 204 -15.57 35.22 23.94
C LYS A 204 -16.43 34.03 24.40
N ARG A 205 -16.66 33.04 23.53
CA ARG A 205 -17.39 31.79 23.88
C ARG A 205 -16.68 30.93 24.93
N ARG A 206 -15.34 30.96 24.99
CA ARG A 206 -14.56 30.23 26.01
C ARG A 206 -14.56 30.92 27.37
N ALA A 207 -14.77 32.24 27.41
CA ALA A 207 -14.79 33.03 28.65
C ALA A 207 -16.14 32.99 29.38
N ASP A 208 -17.24 32.73 28.65
CA ASP A 208 -18.61 32.67 29.18
C ASP A 208 -19.08 31.22 29.50
N MET A 209 -18.20 30.22 29.39
CA MET A 209 -18.51 28.80 29.63
C MET A 209 -18.42 28.47 31.13
N ASP A 210 -19.32 27.61 31.61
CA ASP A 210 -19.28 27.11 32.99
C ASP A 210 -17.93 26.42 33.28
N PRO A 211 -17.22 26.74 34.38
CA PRO A 211 -15.94 26.11 34.72
C PRO A 211 -15.95 24.58 34.70
N GLU A 212 -17.06 23.94 35.08
CA GLU A 212 -17.18 22.47 35.00
C GLU A 212 -17.27 21.95 33.56
N GLU A 213 -18.00 22.66 32.69
CA GLU A 213 -18.14 22.30 31.27
C GLU A 213 -16.80 22.47 30.53
N PHE A 214 -16.06 23.53 30.84
CA PHE A 214 -14.72 23.78 30.30
C PHE A 214 -13.73 22.67 30.69
N LEU A 215 -13.74 22.23 31.95
CA LEU A 215 -12.90 21.13 32.42
C LEU A 215 -13.23 19.81 31.72
N ARG A 216 -14.52 19.49 31.54
CA ARG A 216 -14.96 18.29 30.79
C ARG A 216 -14.55 18.35 29.32
N GLU A 217 -14.63 19.51 28.69
CA GLU A 217 -14.19 19.69 27.31
C GLU A 217 -12.67 19.51 27.18
N GLN A 218 -11.89 20.05 28.12
CA GLN A 218 -10.44 19.86 28.18
C GLN A 218 -10.06 18.39 28.39
N GLN A 219 -10.73 17.69 29.30
CA GLN A 219 -10.51 16.25 29.52
C GLN A 219 -10.79 15.44 28.24
N ARG A 220 -11.94 15.66 27.60
CA ARG A 220 -12.27 14.99 26.33
C ARG A 220 -11.26 15.29 25.22
N ARG A 221 -10.70 16.50 25.19
CA ARG A 221 -9.64 16.87 24.25
C ARG A 221 -8.33 16.16 24.57
N ALA A 222 -7.95 16.08 25.84
CA ALA A 222 -6.77 15.35 26.29
C ALA A 222 -6.88 13.85 25.96
N GLU A 223 -8.01 13.21 26.27
CA GLU A 223 -8.28 11.80 25.94
C GLU A 223 -8.19 11.54 24.42
N ARG A 224 -8.75 12.42 23.59
CA ARG A 224 -8.63 12.32 22.12
C ARG A 224 -7.19 12.46 21.65
N ARG A 225 -6.41 13.37 22.25
CA ARG A 225 -4.99 13.56 21.91
C ARG A 225 -4.18 12.32 22.29
N GLU A 226 -4.43 11.76 23.47
CA GLU A 226 -3.77 10.55 23.96
C GLU A 226 -4.11 9.34 23.07
N ALA A 227 -5.39 9.12 22.74
CA ALA A 227 -5.80 8.06 21.84
C ALA A 227 -5.17 8.18 20.44
N ARG A 228 -5.09 9.41 19.88
CA ARG A 228 -4.40 9.65 18.62
C ARG A 228 -2.91 9.38 18.71
N ALA A 229 -2.26 9.78 19.80
CA ALA A 229 -0.85 9.52 20.03
C ALA A 229 -0.58 8.01 20.15
N GLU A 230 -1.46 7.25 20.79
CA GLU A 230 -1.38 5.79 20.86
C GLU A 230 -1.50 5.13 19.48
N GLN A 231 -2.47 5.57 18.68
CA GLN A 231 -2.67 5.09 17.30
C GLN A 231 -1.47 5.42 16.40
N GLN A 232 -0.92 6.64 16.52
CA GLN A 232 0.28 7.05 15.79
C GLN A 232 1.49 6.24 16.20
N ARG A 233 1.65 5.95 17.51
CA ARG A 233 2.72 5.08 18.01
C ARG A 233 2.61 3.68 17.43
N LEU A 234 1.40 3.12 17.30
CA LEU A 234 1.20 1.81 16.70
C LEU A 234 1.63 1.78 15.23
N ILE A 235 1.23 2.77 14.44
CA ILE A 235 1.63 2.89 13.03
C ILE A 235 3.14 3.12 12.91
N GLN A 236 3.72 3.97 13.76
CA GLN A 236 5.15 4.22 13.79
C GLN A 236 5.92 2.94 14.13
N ALA A 237 5.45 2.18 15.13
CA ALA A 237 6.04 0.90 15.52
C ALA A 237 6.01 -0.13 14.39
N TYR A 238 4.97 -0.13 13.56
CA TYR A 238 4.89 -0.99 12.37
C TYR A 238 6.00 -0.68 11.35
N TYR A 239 6.19 0.60 11.01
CA TYR A 239 7.24 0.98 10.06
C TYR A 239 8.66 0.96 10.65
N SER A 240 8.81 1.02 11.98
CA SER A 240 10.13 0.98 12.64
C SER A 240 10.72 -0.42 12.80
N GLN A 241 9.96 -1.48 12.50
CA GLN A 241 10.42 -2.88 12.62
C GLN A 241 11.52 -3.26 11.62
N GLY A 242 11.80 -2.39 10.65
CA GLY A 242 12.74 -2.66 9.57
C GLY A 242 12.09 -3.44 8.44
N THR A 243 12.89 -3.74 7.41
CA THR A 243 12.41 -4.48 6.24
C THR A 243 12.59 -5.98 6.43
N TYR A 244 11.58 -6.73 6.05
CA TYR A 244 11.59 -8.19 6.05
C TYR A 244 10.90 -8.71 4.78
N TYR A 245 10.89 -10.04 4.60
CA TYR A 245 10.31 -10.67 3.42
C TYR A 245 9.23 -11.67 3.84
N GLY A 246 8.11 -11.60 3.12
CA GLY A 246 7.05 -12.60 3.13
C GLY A 246 7.21 -13.60 2.01
N GLN A 247 6.09 -14.20 1.60
CA GLN A 247 6.05 -15.23 0.57
C GLN A 247 6.61 -14.75 -0.79
N SER A 248 7.36 -15.65 -1.44
CA SER A 248 7.87 -15.45 -2.80
C SER A 248 6.77 -15.02 -3.78
N CYS A 249 7.10 -14.02 -4.59
CA CYS A 249 6.26 -13.50 -5.66
C CYS A 249 5.91 -14.60 -6.67
N ALA A 250 6.87 -15.48 -7.01
CA ALA A 250 6.63 -16.61 -7.90
C ALA A 250 5.65 -17.63 -7.31
N ILE A 251 5.72 -17.92 -6.01
CA ILE A 251 4.78 -18.81 -5.32
C ILE A 251 3.37 -18.21 -5.32
N SER A 252 3.24 -16.93 -4.98
CA SER A 252 1.93 -16.23 -5.02
C SER A 252 1.33 -16.24 -6.42
N THR A 253 2.16 -16.10 -7.46
CA THR A 253 1.71 -16.19 -8.86
C THR A 253 1.33 -17.63 -9.26
N LEU A 254 2.01 -18.65 -8.73
CA LEU A 254 1.62 -20.05 -8.94
C LEU A 254 0.27 -20.37 -8.29
N MET A 255 0.05 -19.92 -7.05
CA MET A 255 -1.24 -20.06 -6.37
C MET A 255 -2.37 -19.38 -7.14
N LEU A 256 -2.10 -18.21 -7.71
CA LEU A 256 -3.03 -17.54 -8.60
C LEU A 256 -3.37 -18.40 -9.82
N ALA A 257 -2.37 -19.00 -10.47
CA ALA A 257 -2.58 -19.87 -11.63
C ALA A 257 -3.44 -21.10 -11.28
N GLU A 258 -3.18 -21.72 -10.13
CA GLU A 258 -3.95 -22.85 -9.61
C GLU A 258 -5.42 -22.49 -9.40
N GLN A 259 -5.69 -21.33 -8.77
CA GLN A 259 -7.06 -20.86 -8.53
C GLN A 259 -7.84 -20.59 -9.82
N LEU A 260 -7.16 -20.18 -10.88
CA LEU A 260 -7.76 -20.04 -12.22
C LEU A 260 -8.03 -21.39 -12.91
N GLY A 261 -7.89 -22.51 -12.19
CA GLY A 261 -8.08 -23.87 -12.68
C GLY A 261 -7.00 -24.30 -13.67
N GLN A 262 -5.82 -23.66 -13.68
CA GLN A 262 -4.72 -24.14 -14.49
C GLN A 262 -4.00 -25.29 -13.77
N PRO A 263 -3.87 -26.46 -14.41
CA PRO A 263 -3.04 -27.51 -13.85
C PRO A 263 -1.58 -27.04 -13.83
N PRO A 264 -0.83 -27.29 -12.74
CA PRO A 264 0.57 -26.93 -12.65
C PRO A 264 1.38 -27.63 -13.76
N SER A 265 1.93 -26.85 -14.69
CA SER A 265 2.90 -27.36 -15.66
C SER A 265 4.27 -27.52 -15.01
N LEU A 266 5.11 -28.40 -15.56
CA LEU A 266 6.49 -28.60 -15.08
C LEU A 266 7.25 -27.25 -15.05
N ASP A 267 7.09 -26.44 -16.10
CA ASP A 267 7.76 -25.15 -16.20
C ASP A 267 7.28 -24.15 -15.14
N THR A 268 5.96 -24.02 -14.93
CA THR A 268 5.40 -23.08 -13.95
C THR A 268 5.78 -23.45 -12.52
N VAL A 269 5.78 -24.74 -12.20
CA VAL A 269 6.23 -25.23 -10.89
C VAL A 269 7.73 -25.00 -10.73
N TRP A 270 8.52 -25.28 -11.77
CA TRP A 270 9.97 -25.05 -11.72
C TRP A 270 10.32 -23.58 -11.49
N TRP A 271 9.64 -22.64 -12.16
CA TRP A 271 9.84 -21.21 -11.92
C TRP A 271 9.50 -20.84 -10.47
N ALA A 272 8.41 -21.37 -9.92
CA ALA A 272 8.06 -21.14 -8.52
C ALA A 272 9.12 -21.69 -7.54
N ILE A 273 9.65 -22.88 -7.80
CA ILE A 273 10.76 -23.47 -7.01
C ILE A 273 11.99 -22.57 -7.07
N VAL A 274 12.38 -22.11 -8.27
CA VAL A 274 13.56 -21.24 -8.44
C VAL A 274 13.37 -19.91 -7.70
N GLY A 275 12.18 -19.31 -7.77
CA GLY A 275 11.85 -18.08 -7.04
C GLY A 275 11.95 -18.26 -5.53
N ALA A 276 11.28 -19.27 -4.97
CA ALA A 276 11.34 -19.57 -3.53
C ALA A 276 12.76 -19.91 -3.05
N THR A 277 13.50 -20.70 -3.82
CA THR A 277 14.89 -21.08 -3.47
C THR A 277 15.80 -19.85 -3.49
N SER A 278 15.57 -18.89 -4.38
CA SER A 278 16.36 -17.65 -4.44
C SER A 278 16.24 -16.82 -3.16
N GLN A 279 15.04 -16.74 -2.55
CA GLN A 279 14.86 -16.06 -1.28
C GLN A 279 15.67 -16.71 -0.14
N GLN A 280 15.71 -18.05 -0.09
CA GLN A 280 16.50 -18.77 0.91
C GLN A 280 18.01 -18.56 0.70
N LEU A 281 18.48 -18.66 -0.55
CA LEU A 281 19.91 -18.49 -0.88
C LEU A 281 20.40 -17.09 -0.56
N LEU A 282 19.56 -16.07 -0.78
CA LEU A 282 19.85 -14.68 -0.47
C LEU A 282 19.61 -14.32 1.01
N GLN A 283 19.26 -15.29 1.86
CA GLN A 283 18.96 -15.10 3.29
C GLN A 283 17.83 -14.07 3.54
N LEU A 284 16.89 -13.97 2.60
CA LEU A 284 15.69 -13.14 2.76
C LEU A 284 14.67 -13.83 3.66
N ILE A 285 14.61 -15.15 3.58
CA ILE A 285 13.86 -16.03 4.47
C ILE A 285 14.80 -17.02 5.13
N ASP A 286 14.45 -17.47 6.33
CA ASP A 286 15.21 -18.47 7.06
C ASP A 286 14.91 -19.90 6.55
N THR A 287 15.64 -20.88 7.08
CA THR A 287 15.47 -22.29 6.67
C THR A 287 14.10 -22.83 7.06
N ASN A 288 13.52 -22.36 8.17
CA ASN A 288 12.19 -22.77 8.59
C ASN A 288 11.12 -22.22 7.65
N GLY A 289 11.20 -20.93 7.31
CA GLY A 289 10.32 -20.28 6.33
C GLY A 289 10.35 -20.98 4.98
N TYR A 290 11.55 -21.31 4.47
CA TYR A 290 11.65 -22.08 3.24
C TYR A 290 11.06 -23.49 3.36
N THR A 291 11.23 -24.16 4.50
CA THR A 291 10.64 -25.49 4.74
C THR A 291 9.12 -25.45 4.69
N GLU A 292 8.51 -24.38 5.22
CA GLU A 292 7.06 -24.20 5.15
C GLU A 292 6.59 -23.96 3.71
N VAL A 293 7.32 -23.18 2.92
CA VAL A 293 7.04 -23.03 1.48
C VAL A 293 7.09 -24.39 0.77
N VAL A 294 8.14 -25.19 1.02
CA VAL A 294 8.26 -26.54 0.43
C VAL A 294 7.12 -27.45 0.86
N ARG A 295 6.68 -27.38 2.12
CA ARG A 295 5.51 -28.14 2.60
C ARG A 295 4.25 -27.74 1.83
N ARG A 296 4.00 -26.44 1.70
CA ARG A 296 2.87 -25.89 0.94
C ARG A 296 2.88 -26.34 -0.51
N MET A 297 4.05 -26.26 -1.18
CA MET A 297 4.19 -26.68 -2.58
C MET A 297 3.96 -28.19 -2.81
N ARG A 298 4.11 -29.03 -1.79
CA ARG A 298 3.81 -30.47 -1.89
C ARG A 298 2.32 -30.78 -1.74
N GLU A 299 1.57 -29.85 -1.15
CA GLU A 299 0.13 -29.99 -0.89
C GLU A 299 -0.73 -29.41 -2.04
N MET A 300 -0.12 -28.61 -2.93
CA MET A 300 -0.68 -28.13 -4.21
C MET A 300 -0.65 -29.22 -5.29
#